data_AF-A0AAV0MGH7-F1
#
_entry.id   AF-A0AAV0MGH7-F1
#
_cell.length_a   1.000
_cell.length_b   1.000
_cell.length_c   1.000
_cell.angle_alpha   90.00
_cell.angle_beta   90.00
_cell.angle_gamma   90.00
#
_symmetry.space_group_name_H-M   'P 1'
#
loop_
_entity.id
_entity.type
_entity.pdbx_description
1 polymer ?
#
loop_
_entity_poly.entity_id
_entity_poly.type
_entity_poly.pdbx_seq_one_letter_code
_entity_poly.pdbx_strand_id
1 'polypeptide(L)'
;MREIAIGVEESGQQFIWVVRGGQDDSWLPEGFEERINGRGMVIRGWAPQVLILEHEARRAKGLGEMARKAVEEGGSSYNHLTSLIEELKLQRGY
;
A
#
# COMPACT_ATOMS: atom_id res chain seq x y z
N MET A 1 -19.12 -3.26 -6.56
CA MET A 1 -17.79 -3.40 -7.20
C MET A 1 -17.83 -3.14 -8.71
N ARG A 2 -18.92 -3.47 -9.42
CA ARG A 2 -19.09 -3.21 -10.86
C ARG A 2 -18.80 -1.76 -11.30
N GLU A 3 -19.24 -0.76 -10.54
CA GLU A 3 -18.96 0.65 -10.87
C GLU A 3 -17.47 1.01 -10.79
N ILE A 4 -16.73 0.41 -9.86
CA ILE A 4 -15.27 0.63 -9.77
C ILE A 4 -14.59 0.01 -10.98
N ALA A 5 -15.02 -1.17 -11.44
CA ALA A 5 -14.50 -1.81 -12.64
C ALA A 5 -14.70 -0.91 -13.88
N ILE A 6 -15.91 -0.36 -14.06
CA ILE A 6 -16.20 0.58 -15.14
C ILE A 6 -15.34 1.84 -15.00
N GLY A 7 -15.25 2.42 -13.80
CA GLY A 7 -14.48 3.64 -13.56
C GLY A 7 -12.99 3.49 -13.86
N VAL A 8 -12.36 2.37 -13.46
CA VAL A 8 -10.95 2.13 -13.78
C VAL A 8 -10.75 1.84 -15.27
N GLU A 9 -11.70 1.15 -15.92
CA GLU A 9 -11.67 0.87 -17.35
C GLU A 9 -11.71 2.16 -18.18
N GLU A 10 -12.68 3.04 -17.88
CA GLU A 10 -12.88 4.32 -18.58
C GLU A 10 -11.79 5.35 -18.29
N SER A 11 -11.18 5.30 -17.10
CA SER A 11 -10.12 6.24 -16.73
C SER A 11 -8.88 6.17 -17.63
N GLY A 12 -8.66 5.02 -18.29
CA GLY A 12 -7.48 4.77 -19.11
C GLY A 12 -6.17 4.68 -18.33
N GLN A 13 -6.18 4.83 -17.00
CA GLN A 13 -5.00 4.84 -16.16
C GLN A 13 -4.47 3.44 -15.90
N GLN A 14 -3.17 3.33 -15.63
CA GLN A 14 -2.59 2.08 -15.14
C GLN A 14 -2.95 1.87 -13.66
N PHE A 15 -3.37 0.65 -13.29
CA PHE A 15 -3.82 0.38 -11.93
C PHE A 15 -3.50 -1.04 -11.47
N ILE A 16 -3.44 -1.22 -10.15
CA ILE A 16 -3.43 -2.55 -9.50
C ILE A 16 -4.60 -2.58 -8.54
N TRP A 17 -5.48 -3.56 -8.69
CA TRP A 17 -6.66 -3.72 -7.84
C TRP A 17 -6.57 -5.02 -7.03
N VAL A 18 -6.43 -4.89 -5.71
CA VAL A 18 -6.39 -6.03 -4.79
C VAL A 18 -7.79 -6.26 -4.22
N VAL A 19 -8.36 -7.45 -4.42
CA VAL A 19 -9.69 -7.84 -3.96
C VAL A 19 -9.55 -8.94 -2.90
N ARG A 20 -9.93 -8.64 -1.65
CA ARG A 20 -9.89 -9.60 -0.55
C ARG A 20 -11.20 -10.41 -0.52
N GLY A 21 -11.09 -11.74 -0.44
CA GLY A 21 -12.24 -12.65 -0.30
C GLY A 21 -12.99 -12.98 -1.60
N GLY A 22 -12.49 -12.56 -2.76
CA GLY A 22 -13.13 -12.84 -4.06
C GLY A 22 -12.66 -14.16 -4.66
N GLN A 23 -13.40 -15.25 -4.42
CA GLN A 23 -13.35 -16.42 -5.31
C GLN A 23 -14.37 -16.30 -6.46
N ASP A 24 -15.39 -15.46 -6.29
CA ASP A 24 -16.45 -15.24 -7.28
C ASP A 24 -16.23 -13.90 -8.02
N ASP A 25 -16.38 -13.97 -9.35
CA ASP A 25 -16.21 -12.90 -10.32
C ASP A 25 -17.50 -12.39 -10.95
N SER A 26 -18.63 -12.85 -10.45
CA SER A 26 -19.96 -12.40 -10.88
C SER A 26 -20.15 -10.87 -10.85
N TRP A 27 -19.32 -10.14 -10.10
CA TRP A 27 -19.34 -8.69 -10.01
C TRP A 27 -18.46 -7.98 -11.06
N LEU A 28 -17.56 -8.69 -11.75
CA LEU A 28 -16.76 -8.17 -12.85
C LEU A 28 -17.57 -8.18 -14.15
N PRO A 29 -17.49 -7.11 -14.97
CA PRO A 29 -18.05 -7.15 -16.31
C PRO A 29 -17.43 -8.28 -17.15
N GLU A 30 -18.23 -8.94 -17.97
CA GLU A 30 -17.73 -9.93 -18.92
C GLU A 30 -16.65 -9.32 -19.81
N GLY A 31 -15.54 -10.02 -20.01
CA GLY A 31 -14.41 -9.56 -20.82
C GLY A 31 -13.53 -8.48 -20.17
N PHE A 32 -13.73 -8.16 -18.88
CA PHE A 32 -13.01 -7.07 -18.22
C PHE A 32 -11.49 -7.30 -18.19
N GLU A 33 -11.05 -8.50 -17.77
CA GLU A 33 -9.62 -8.82 -17.67
C GLU A 33 -8.90 -8.73 -19.03
N GLU A 34 -9.57 -9.15 -20.11
CA GLU A 34 -9.05 -9.02 -21.47
C GLU A 34 -8.91 -7.55 -21.88
N ARG A 35 -9.87 -6.69 -21.51
CA ARG A 35 -9.85 -5.24 -21.85
C ARG A 35 -8.82 -4.44 -21.06
N ILE A 36 -8.46 -4.88 -19.86
CA ILE A 36 -7.43 -4.24 -19.03
C ILE A 36 -6.04 -4.83 -19.26
N ASN A 37 -5.90 -5.87 -20.10
CA ASN A 37 -4.62 -6.51 -20.40
C ASN A 37 -3.55 -5.48 -20.82
N GLY A 38 -2.40 -5.51 -20.16
CA GLY A 38 -1.30 -4.55 -20.37
C GLY A 38 -1.47 -3.17 -19.71
N ARG A 39 -2.62 -2.89 -19.07
CA ARG A 39 -2.87 -1.62 -18.35
C ARG A 39 -3.18 -1.81 -16.87
N GLY A 40 -3.86 -2.89 -16.51
CA GLY A 40 -4.29 -3.15 -15.15
C GLY A 40 -4.02 -4.59 -14.71
N MET A 41 -3.91 -4.80 -13.41
CA MET A 41 -3.81 -6.13 -12.81
C MET A 41 -4.77 -6.26 -11.64
N VAL A 42 -5.58 -7.32 -11.64
CA VAL A 42 -6.46 -7.69 -10.51
C VAL A 42 -5.78 -8.80 -9.71
N ILE A 43 -5.56 -8.57 -8.41
CA ILE A 43 -4.99 -9.56 -7.50
C ILE A 43 -6.08 -10.06 -6.56
N ARG A 44 -6.34 -11.36 -6.60
CA ARG A 44 -7.29 -12.05 -5.73
C ARG A 44 -6.59 -12.51 -4.46
N GLY A 45 -7.17 -12.17 -3.30
CA GLY A 45 -6.62 -12.53 -2.01
C GLY A 45 -5.62 -11.50 -1.48
N TRP A 46 -4.48 -11.96 -0.99
CA TRP A 46 -3.49 -11.08 -0.37
C TRP A 46 -2.40 -10.69 -1.37
N ALA A 47 -2.08 -9.39 -1.38
CA ALA A 47 -0.94 -8.86 -2.09
C ALA A 47 -0.06 -8.08 -1.09
N PRO A 48 1.28 -8.20 -1.18
CA PRO A 48 2.19 -7.46 -0.31
C PRO A 48 2.14 -5.97 -0.68
N GLN A 49 1.23 -5.24 -0.05
CA GLN A 49 0.98 -3.83 -0.33
C GLN A 49 2.27 -3.00 -0.22
N VAL A 50 3.16 -3.32 0.72
CA VAL A 50 4.46 -2.66 0.88
C VAL A 50 5.36 -2.86 -0.34
N LEU A 51 5.48 -4.08 -0.87
CA LEU A 51 6.29 -4.37 -2.07
C LEU A 51 5.69 -3.75 -3.33
N ILE A 52 4.35 -3.78 -3.47
CA ILE A 52 3.65 -3.03 -4.52
C ILE A 52 3.92 -1.54 -4.36
N LEU A 53 4.11 -1.07 -3.12
CA LEU A 53 4.42 0.32 -2.86
C LEU A 53 5.87 0.74 -3.13
N GLU A 54 6.80 -0.20 -3.10
CA GLU A 54 8.23 0.01 -3.31
C GLU A 54 8.67 -0.12 -4.77
N HIS A 55 7.84 -0.68 -5.65
CA HIS A 55 8.11 -0.79 -7.08
C HIS A 55 8.31 0.60 -7.73
N GLU A 56 9.29 0.74 -8.64
CA GLU A 56 9.71 2.03 -9.23
C GLU A 56 8.56 2.83 -9.87
N ALA A 57 7.48 2.15 -10.27
CA ALA A 57 6.24 2.75 -10.73
C ALA A 57 5.61 3.75 -9.76
N ARG A 58 5.99 3.74 -8.45
CA ARG A 58 5.53 4.73 -7.46
C ARG A 58 6.64 5.52 -6.76
N ARG A 59 7.83 5.67 -7.35
CA ARG A 59 8.86 6.56 -6.79
C ARG A 59 8.49 8.05 -6.93
N ALA A 60 7.63 8.50 -6.02
CA ALA A 60 7.91 9.73 -5.29
C ALA A 60 9.24 9.50 -4.54
N LYS A 61 10.37 9.82 -5.18
CA LYS A 61 11.74 9.51 -4.69
C LYS A 61 12.04 10.01 -3.26
N GLY A 62 11.24 10.89 -2.67
CA GLY A 62 11.48 11.44 -1.33
C GLY A 62 10.80 10.71 -0.16
N LEU A 63 9.64 10.08 -0.34
CA LEU A 63 8.85 9.57 0.79
C LEU A 63 9.49 8.35 1.45
N GLY A 64 10.07 7.43 0.66
CA GLY A 64 10.81 6.29 1.19
C GLY A 64 12.08 6.70 1.94
N GLU A 65 12.80 7.70 1.42
CA GLU A 65 13.97 8.26 2.11
C GLU A 65 13.59 8.95 3.42
N MET A 66 12.47 9.68 3.45
CA MET A 66 11.96 10.30 4.68
C MET A 66 11.50 9.26 5.71
N ALA A 67 10.79 8.21 5.26
CA ALA A 67 10.39 7.11 6.14
C ALA A 67 11.60 6.37 6.72
N ARG A 68 12.63 6.10 5.90
CA ARG A 68 13.89 5.50 6.35
C ARG A 68 14.60 6.39 7.38
N LYS A 69 14.76 7.69 7.09
CA LYS A 69 15.40 8.65 8.02
C LYS A 69 14.62 8.83 9.33
N ALA A 70 13.31 8.65 9.32
CA ALA A 70 12.49 8.78 10.53
C ALA A 70 12.71 7.64 11.53
N VAL A 71 13.13 6.45 11.06
CA VAL A 71 13.34 5.24 11.89
C VAL A 71 14.81 4.97 12.24
N GLU A 72 15.76 5.57 11.53
CA GLU A 72 17.20 5.51 11.85
C GLU A 72 17.51 6.17 13.21
N GLU A 73 18.64 5.83 13.82
CA GLU A 73 19.09 6.40 15.10
C GLU A 73 19.19 7.93 15.04
N GLY A 74 18.57 8.61 15.99
CA GLY A 74 18.41 10.08 15.99
C GLY A 74 17.25 10.61 15.14
N GLY A 75 16.54 9.74 14.41
CA GLY A 75 15.31 10.05 13.68
C GLY A 75 14.13 10.38 14.61
N SER A 76 13.09 11.02 14.08
CA SER A 76 11.96 11.48 14.90
C SER A 76 11.22 10.34 15.62
N SER A 77 11.07 9.19 14.97
CA SER A 77 10.41 8.02 15.58
C SER A 77 11.31 7.34 16.61
N TYR A 78 12.62 7.28 16.35
CA TYR A 78 13.63 6.81 17.29
C TYR A 78 13.65 7.67 18.57
N ASN A 79 13.66 8.99 18.42
CA ASN A 79 13.66 9.92 19.56
C ASN A 79 12.35 9.81 20.36
N HIS A 80 11.20 9.73 19.69
CA HIS A 80 9.91 9.62 20.38
C HIS A 80 9.80 8.33 21.20
N LEU A 81 10.26 7.19 20.65
CA LEU A 81 10.31 5.92 21.38
C LEU A 81 11.32 5.97 22.53
N THR A 82 12.46 6.63 22.34
CA THR A 82 13.47 6.80 23.39
C THR A 82 12.90 7.60 24.56
N SER A 83 12.25 8.74 24.29
CA SER A 83 11.59 9.55 25.31
C SER A 83 10.48 8.80 26.04
N LEU A 84 9.69 7.98 25.33
CA LEU A 84 8.65 7.15 25.94
C LEU A 84 9.25 6.07 26.85
N ILE A 85 10.35 5.44 26.45
CA ILE A 85 11.04 4.43 27.27
C ILE A 85 11.62 5.09 28.53
N GLU A 86 12.19 6.28 28.41
CA GLU A 86 12.69 7.06 29.56
C GLU A 86 11.55 7.43 30.51
N GLU A 87 10.41 7.88 30.00
CA GLU A 87 9.22 8.18 30.80
C GLU A 87 8.73 6.94 31.56
N LEU A 88 8.65 5.80 30.89
CA LEU A 88 8.22 4.54 31.51
C LEU A 88 9.20 4.04 32.57
N LYS A 89 10.51 4.27 32.40
CA LYS A 89 11.52 3.97 33.42
C LYS A 89 11.36 4.86 34.64
N LEU A 90 11.14 6.17 34.43
CA LEU A 90 10.91 7.14 35.51
C LEU A 90 9.63 6.84 36.31
N GLN A 91 8.57 6.38 35.65
CA GLN A 91 7.33 5.98 36.32
C GLN A 91 7.45 4.66 37.10
N ARG A 92 8.38 3.77 36.73
CA ARG A 92 8.56 2.45 37.36
C ARG A 92 9.74 2.36 38.32
N GLY A 93 10.53 3.43 38.48
CA GLY A 93 11.55 3.54 39.53
C GLY A 93 12.74 2.60 39.37
N TYR A 94 13.26 2.45 38.14
CA TYR A 94 14.58 1.86 37.86
C TYR A 94 15.51 2.91 37.26
#